data_AF-A0A1H8MRU7-F1
#
_entry.id   AF-A0A1H8MRU7-F1
#
_cell.length_a   1.000
_cell.length_b   1.000
_cell.length_c   1.000
_cell.angle_alpha   90.00
_cell.angle_beta   90.00
_cell.angle_gamma   90.00
#
_symmetry.space_group_name_H-M   'P 1'
#
loop_
_entity.id
_entity.type
_entity.pdbx_description
1 polymer ?
#
loop_
_entity_poly.entity_id
_entity_poly.type
_entity_poly.pdbx_seq_one_letter_code
_entity_poly.pdbx_strand_id
1 'polypeptide(L)'
;MMEPQCESAKLRKTQETLSTLPLSGVVLRPRDGRPMQRRAQLLAAIFAAISANSAVIAQPGAILCVPPEVPAIDLPRTVLVEYRTEITVEFETYFTNFSDYILCLDDERTRALVEARVATDAYSTFLNTLPASKDLP
;
A
#
# COMPACT_ATOMS: atom_id res chain seq x y z
N MET A 1 -7.67 -8.78 -26.72
CA MET A 1 -7.75 -10.06 -25.99
C MET A 1 -6.44 -10.25 -25.24
N MET A 2 -6.46 -10.12 -23.92
CA MET A 2 -5.51 -10.72 -22.98
C MET A 2 -6.09 -10.51 -21.56
N GLU A 3 -6.45 -11.59 -20.88
CA GLU A 3 -7.00 -11.59 -19.51
C GLU A 3 -5.89 -11.51 -18.45
N PRO A 4 -6.13 -10.86 -17.28
CA PRO A 4 -5.24 -10.92 -16.13
C PRO A 4 -5.62 -12.10 -15.21
N GLN A 5 -5.47 -13.34 -15.70
CA GLN A 5 -5.77 -14.57 -14.94
C GLN A 5 -4.63 -15.04 -14.03
N CYS A 6 -3.41 -14.49 -14.18
CA CYS A 6 -2.23 -15.06 -13.51
C CYS A 6 -2.08 -14.65 -12.04
N GLU A 7 -2.59 -13.47 -11.65
CA GLU A 7 -2.36 -12.91 -10.31
C GLU A 7 -3.38 -13.41 -9.27
N SER A 8 -4.64 -13.57 -9.68
CA SER A 8 -5.73 -14.08 -8.83
C SER A 8 -5.54 -15.55 -8.44
N ALA A 9 -4.92 -16.36 -9.31
CA ALA A 9 -4.60 -17.76 -9.02
C ALA A 9 -3.51 -17.92 -7.94
N LYS A 10 -2.55 -16.98 -7.87
CA LYS A 10 -1.45 -17.01 -6.90
C LYS A 10 -1.94 -16.69 -5.49
N LEU A 11 -2.82 -15.70 -5.35
CA LEU A 11 -3.41 -15.27 -4.08
C LEU A 11 -4.27 -16.36 -3.42
N ARG A 12 -5.07 -17.09 -4.21
CA ARG A 12 -5.92 -18.18 -3.69
C ARG A 12 -5.11 -19.34 -3.11
N LYS A 13 -3.97 -19.67 -3.71
CA LYS A 13 -3.11 -20.78 -3.26
C LYS A 13 -2.41 -20.50 -1.93
N THR A 14 -2.02 -19.25 -1.69
CA THR A 14 -1.44 -18.82 -0.40
C THR A 14 -2.47 -18.76 0.72
N GLN A 15 -3.75 -18.51 0.42
CA GLN A 15 -4.81 -18.48 1.43
C GLN A 15 -5.24 -19.89 1.88
N GLU A 16 -5.23 -20.88 0.98
CA GLU A 16 -5.53 -22.28 1.33
C GLU A 16 -4.43 -22.93 2.20
N THR A 17 -3.18 -22.44 2.12
CA THR A 17 -2.05 -23.01 2.89
C THR A 17 -2.06 -22.62 4.37
N LEU A 18 -2.79 -21.56 4.76
CA LEU A 18 -2.80 -21.07 6.15
C LEU A 18 -3.95 -21.65 7.00
N SER A 19 -4.85 -22.44 6.39
CA SER A 19 -6.08 -22.93 7.05
C SER A 19 -5.96 -24.33 7.68
N THR A 20 -4.79 -24.98 7.62
CA THR A 20 -4.60 -26.34 8.16
C THR A 20 -3.46 -26.40 9.16
N LEU A 21 -3.66 -25.81 10.34
CA LEU A 21 -2.94 -26.21 11.54
C LEU A 21 -3.97 -26.75 12.54
N PRO A 22 -3.92 -28.06 12.88
CA PRO A 22 -4.83 -28.62 13.88
C PRO A 22 -4.34 -28.18 15.25
N LEU A 23 -5.08 -27.29 15.91
CA LEU A 23 -4.91 -27.01 17.33
C LEU A 23 -5.39 -28.22 18.13
N SER A 24 -4.44 -29.07 18.55
CA SER A 24 -4.70 -30.14 19.52
C SER A 24 -5.34 -29.56 20.79
N GLY A 25 -6.57 -30.00 21.06
CA GLY A 25 -7.29 -29.67 22.28
C GLY A 25 -6.60 -30.28 23.51
N VAL A 26 -6.07 -29.41 24.37
CA VAL A 26 -5.73 -29.77 25.74
C VAL A 26 -6.92 -29.36 26.62
N VAL A 27 -7.70 -30.36 27.03
CA VAL A 27 -8.74 -30.19 28.05
C VAL A 27 -8.06 -30.08 29.41
N LEU A 28 -8.08 -28.88 29.99
CA LEU A 28 -7.80 -28.66 31.41
C LEU A 28 -9.06 -28.12 32.08
N ARG A 29 -9.67 -28.97 32.93
CA ARG A 29 -10.78 -28.63 33.84
C ARG A 29 -10.28 -27.75 35.00
N PRO A 30 -11.18 -27.03 35.70
CA PRO A 30 -10.90 -25.72 36.28
C PRO A 30 -10.22 -25.82 37.65
N ARG A 31 -9.28 -24.91 37.91
CA ARG A 31 -8.84 -24.59 39.27
C ARG A 31 -9.42 -23.22 39.64
N ASP A 32 -10.25 -23.24 40.69
CA ASP A 32 -10.91 -22.08 41.28
C ASP A 32 -9.87 -20.99 41.63
N GLY A 33 -10.11 -19.77 41.16
CA GLY A 33 -9.14 -18.67 41.17
C GLY A 33 -9.75 -17.35 40.71
N ARG A 34 -10.84 -16.94 41.36
CA ARG A 34 -11.68 -15.78 40.97
C ARG A 34 -10.99 -14.39 40.88
N PRO A 35 -9.82 -14.07 41.47
CA PRO A 35 -9.27 -12.71 41.31
C PRO A 35 -8.38 -12.52 40.06
N MET A 36 -7.79 -13.58 39.49
CA MET A 36 -6.88 -13.45 38.34
C MET A 36 -7.61 -13.36 36.99
N GLN A 37 -8.83 -13.91 36.96
CA GLN A 37 -9.67 -13.99 35.77
C GLN A 37 -10.19 -12.61 35.32
N ARG A 38 -10.49 -11.71 36.26
CA ARG A 38 -10.91 -10.33 35.93
C ARG A 38 -9.78 -9.50 35.31
N ARG A 39 -8.54 -9.66 35.79
CA ARG A 39 -7.37 -8.97 35.22
C ARG A 39 -7.06 -9.48 33.82
N ALA A 40 -7.12 -10.80 33.62
CA ALA A 40 -6.96 -11.40 32.30
C ALA A 40 -8.06 -10.97 31.31
N GLN A 41 -9.32 -10.88 31.78
CA GLN A 41 -10.44 -10.38 30.98
C GLN A 41 -10.32 -8.89 30.63
N LEU A 42 -9.87 -8.05 31.57
CA LEU A 42 -9.62 -6.63 31.33
C LEU A 42 -8.48 -6.42 30.33
N LEU A 43 -7.38 -7.17 30.44
CA LEU A 43 -6.30 -7.12 29.48
C LEU A 43 -6.76 -7.58 28.09
N ALA A 44 -7.52 -8.68 28.02
CA ALA A 44 -8.10 -9.15 26.76
C ALA A 44 -9.06 -8.12 26.13
N ALA A 45 -9.87 -7.43 26.94
CA ALA A 45 -10.75 -6.36 26.48
C ALA A 45 -9.96 -5.13 25.98
N ILE A 46 -8.87 -4.78 26.65
CA ILE A 46 -7.96 -3.71 26.22
C ILE A 46 -7.29 -4.07 24.89
N PHE A 47 -6.78 -5.30 24.74
CA PHE A 47 -6.20 -5.76 23.47
C PHE A 47 -7.23 -5.77 22.34
N ALA A 48 -8.47 -6.21 22.60
CA ALA A 48 -9.56 -6.16 21.62
C ALA A 48 -9.95 -4.72 21.23
N ALA A 49 -9.96 -3.79 22.19
CA ALA A 49 -10.22 -2.37 21.94
C ALA A 49 -9.07 -1.69 21.17
N ILE A 50 -7.82 -2.07 21.42
CA ILE A 50 -6.64 -1.54 20.72
C ILE A 50 -6.59 -2.07 19.27
N SER A 51 -6.94 -3.33 19.03
CA SER A 51 -6.94 -3.91 17.68
C SER A 51 -8.03 -3.34 16.74
N ALA A 52 -9.08 -2.72 17.29
CA ALA A 52 -10.16 -2.13 16.51
C ALA A 52 -9.79 -0.78 15.85
N ASN A 53 -8.71 -0.14 16.29
CA ASN A 53 -8.29 1.17 15.78
C ASN A 53 -7.19 1.11 14.71
N SER A 54 -6.66 -0.08 14.39
CA SER A 54 -5.65 -0.24 13.34
C SER A 54 -6.28 -0.58 11.99
N ALA A 55 -7.32 0.15 11.60
CA ALA A 55 -7.62 0.34 10.20
C ALA A 55 -6.98 1.67 9.79
N VAL A 56 -5.64 1.68 9.65
CA VAL A 56 -5.03 2.61 8.71
C VAL A 56 -5.63 2.22 7.37
N ILE A 57 -6.64 2.98 6.94
CA ILE A 57 -7.07 2.98 5.55
C ILE A 57 -5.84 3.50 4.82
N ALA A 58 -4.96 2.59 4.39
CA ALA A 58 -4.08 2.88 3.28
C ALA A 58 -5.04 3.26 2.17
N GLN A 59 -5.20 4.57 1.92
CA GLN A 59 -5.95 5.00 0.76
C GLN A 59 -5.26 4.31 -0.42
N PRO A 60 -5.95 3.43 -1.17
CA PRO A 60 -5.32 2.70 -2.27
C PRO A 60 -4.91 3.61 -3.44
N GLY A 61 -4.88 4.93 -3.23
CA GLY A 61 -4.84 5.95 -4.27
C GLY A 61 -3.80 7.03 -3.98
N ALA A 62 -2.66 6.66 -3.41
CA ALA A 62 -1.45 7.44 -3.58
C ALA A 62 -0.32 6.42 -3.78
N ILE A 63 -0.09 6.00 -5.02
CA ILE A 63 1.12 5.27 -5.37
C ILE A 63 2.25 6.25 -5.06
N LEU A 64 2.98 5.97 -3.98
CA LEU A 64 4.16 6.74 -3.65
C LEU A 64 5.25 6.34 -4.64
N CYS A 65 5.35 7.07 -5.75
CA CYS A 65 6.42 6.89 -6.72
C CYS A 65 7.75 7.31 -6.06
N VAL A 66 8.56 6.33 -5.69
CA VAL A 66 9.87 6.57 -5.07
C VAL A 66 10.93 6.61 -6.16
N PRO A 67 11.71 7.70 -6.28
CA PRO A 67 12.80 7.76 -7.24
C PRO A 67 13.88 6.74 -6.87
N PRO A 68 14.47 6.02 -7.86
CA PRO A 68 15.59 5.12 -7.59
C PRO A 68 16.85 5.90 -7.23
N GLU A 69 17.68 5.32 -6.35
CA GLU A 69 18.98 5.87 -5.98
C GLU A 69 19.97 5.77 -7.13
N VAL A 70 20.71 6.85 -7.40
CA VAL A 70 21.72 6.87 -8.46
C VAL A 70 22.98 6.12 -7.99
N PRO A 71 23.52 5.17 -8.78
CA PRO A 71 24.77 4.50 -8.42
C PRO A 71 25.93 5.49 -8.24
N ALA A 72 26.69 5.36 -7.15
CA ALA A 72 27.83 6.22 -6.85
C ALA A 72 29.06 5.84 -7.68
N ILE A 73 29.82 6.84 -8.12
CA ILE A 73 31.05 6.66 -8.92
C ILE A 73 32.26 7.39 -8.30
N ASP A 74 32.16 7.76 -7.02
CA ASP A 74 33.22 8.44 -6.26
C ASP A 74 34.30 7.45 -5.76
N LEU A 75 34.69 6.51 -6.62
CA LEU A 75 35.67 5.47 -6.33
C LEU A 75 37.00 5.76 -7.05
N PRO A 76 38.14 5.26 -6.52
CA PRO A 76 39.41 5.33 -7.23
C PRO A 76 39.32 4.69 -8.62
N ARG A 77 40.03 5.24 -9.61
CA ARG A 77 40.03 4.72 -10.99
C ARG A 77 40.35 3.22 -11.07
N THR A 78 41.25 2.74 -10.22
CA THR A 78 41.61 1.31 -10.17
C THR A 78 40.40 0.45 -9.84
N VAL A 79 39.59 0.86 -8.87
CA VAL A 79 38.35 0.19 -8.46
C VAL A 79 37.32 0.25 -9.59
N LEU A 80 37.15 1.42 -10.23
CA LEU A 80 36.22 1.56 -11.36
C LEU A 80 36.57 0.65 -12.55
N VAL A 81 37.86 0.41 -12.79
CA VAL A 81 38.32 -0.49 -13.86
C VAL A 81 38.15 -1.95 -13.46
N GLU A 82 38.51 -2.29 -12.23
CA GLU A 82 38.40 -3.64 -11.68
C GLU A 82 36.94 -4.13 -11.67
N TYR A 83 36.01 -3.27 -11.26
CA TYR A 83 34.59 -3.60 -11.10
C TYR A 83 33.70 -3.03 -12.21
N ARG A 84 34.27 -2.79 -13.40
CA ARG A 84 33.54 -2.14 -14.50
C ARG A 84 32.24 -2.87 -14.86
N THR A 85 32.26 -4.20 -14.85
CA THR A 85 31.10 -5.02 -15.24
C THR A 85 29.99 -4.91 -14.20
N GLU A 86 30.34 -5.00 -12.93
CA GLU A 86 29.43 -4.89 -11.79
C GLU A 86 28.78 -3.50 -11.74
N ILE A 87 29.60 -2.45 -11.86
CA ILE A 87 29.13 -1.07 -11.92
C ILE A 87 28.19 -0.89 -13.12
N THR A 88 28.50 -1.48 -14.28
CA THR A 88 27.60 -1.42 -15.45
C THR A 88 26.24 -2.03 -15.12
N VAL A 89 26.21 -3.18 -14.46
CA VAL A 89 24.94 -3.83 -14.05
C VAL A 89 24.15 -2.97 -13.07
N GLU A 90 24.81 -2.27 -12.13
CA GLU A 90 24.14 -1.33 -11.23
C GLU A 90 23.47 -0.18 -11.99
N PHE A 91 24.14 0.38 -13.01
CA PHE A 91 23.55 1.41 -13.87
C PHE A 91 22.37 0.89 -14.71
N GLU A 92 22.49 -0.31 -15.30
CA GLU A 92 21.37 -0.92 -16.04
C GLU A 92 20.17 -1.19 -15.13
N THR A 93 20.43 -1.60 -13.88
CA THR A 93 19.39 -1.77 -12.85
C THR A 93 18.74 -0.43 -12.50
N TYR A 94 19.53 0.63 -12.32
CA TYR A 94 19.02 1.98 -12.10
C TYR A 94 18.10 2.43 -13.23
N PHE A 95 18.48 2.24 -14.50
CA PHE A 95 17.66 2.67 -15.63
C PHE A 95 16.38 1.86 -15.80
N THR A 96 16.41 0.57 -15.44
CA THR A 96 15.21 -0.26 -15.36
C THR A 96 14.25 0.31 -14.30
N ASN A 97 14.76 0.53 -13.08
CA ASN A 97 13.96 1.09 -11.98
C ASN A 97 13.49 2.53 -12.26
N PHE A 98 14.28 3.31 -13.00
CA PHE A 98 13.90 4.66 -13.42
C PHE A 98 12.75 4.63 -14.41
N SER A 99 12.74 3.66 -15.32
CA SER A 99 11.62 3.46 -16.25
C SER A 99 10.33 3.13 -15.49
N ASP A 100 10.41 2.23 -14.50
CA ASP A 100 9.28 1.90 -13.63
C ASP A 100 8.79 3.12 -12.82
N TYR A 101 9.73 3.95 -12.34
CA TYR A 101 9.41 5.21 -11.66
C TYR A 101 8.64 6.18 -12.56
N ILE A 102 9.01 6.32 -13.84
CA ILE A 102 8.29 7.17 -14.79
C ILE A 102 6.89 6.62 -15.07
N LEU A 103 6.75 5.31 -15.25
CA LEU A 103 5.42 4.68 -15.44
C LEU A 103 4.50 4.95 -14.24
N CYS A 104 5.04 4.85 -13.03
CA CYS A 104 4.32 5.23 -11.82
C CYS A 104 3.85 6.69 -11.85
N LEU A 105 4.72 7.63 -12.24
CA LEU A 105 4.35 9.04 -12.32
C LEU A 105 3.28 9.33 -13.37
N ASP A 106 3.28 8.58 -14.48
CA ASP A 106 2.27 8.72 -15.54
C ASP A 106 0.90 8.20 -15.11
N ASP A 107 0.84 7.10 -14.35
CA ASP A 107 -0.38 6.63 -13.69
C ASP A 107 -0.87 7.67 -12.67
N GLU A 108 0.08 8.21 -11.89
CA GLU A 108 0.01 9.45 -11.10
C GLU A 108 -0.85 10.55 -11.72
N ARG A 109 -0.30 11.01 -12.82
CA ARG A 109 -0.84 12.09 -13.61
C ARG A 109 -2.23 11.74 -14.12
N THR A 110 -2.43 10.52 -14.61
CA THR A 110 -3.71 10.07 -15.16
C THR A 110 -4.79 10.09 -14.08
N ARG A 111 -4.51 9.56 -12.88
CA ARG A 111 -5.45 9.60 -11.75
C ARG A 111 -5.79 11.03 -11.37
N ALA A 112 -4.78 11.89 -11.19
CA ALA A 112 -4.99 13.29 -10.80
C ALA A 112 -5.85 14.06 -11.81
N LEU A 113 -5.67 13.80 -13.11
CA LEU A 113 -6.49 14.41 -14.16
C LEU A 113 -7.96 13.95 -14.12
N VAL A 114 -8.20 12.68 -13.81
CA VAL A 114 -9.57 12.15 -13.62
C VAL A 114 -10.23 12.83 -12.42
N GLU A 115 -9.53 12.95 -11.29
CA GLU A 115 -10.04 13.64 -10.10
C GLU A 115 -10.38 15.10 -10.38
N ALA A 116 -9.49 15.82 -11.08
CA ALA A 116 -9.72 17.21 -11.48
C ALA A 116 -10.95 17.34 -12.40
N ARG A 117 -11.16 16.37 -13.31
CA ARG A 117 -12.34 16.34 -14.18
C ARG A 117 -13.62 16.19 -13.37
N VAL A 118 -13.66 15.24 -12.44
CA VAL A 118 -14.81 15.02 -11.54
C VAL A 118 -15.13 16.28 -10.74
N ALA A 119 -14.11 16.94 -10.18
CA ALA A 119 -14.29 18.19 -9.45
C ALA A 119 -14.85 19.31 -10.33
N THR A 120 -14.38 19.39 -11.58
CA THR A 120 -14.87 20.37 -12.57
C THR A 120 -16.34 20.13 -12.92
N ASP A 121 -16.73 18.87 -13.15
CA ASP A 121 -18.11 18.52 -13.48
C ASP A 121 -19.07 18.79 -12.29
N ALA A 122 -18.61 18.52 -11.06
CA ALA A 122 -19.35 18.86 -9.84
C ALA A 122 -19.51 20.39 -9.69
N TYR A 123 -18.45 21.16 -9.92
CA TYR A 123 -18.51 22.63 -9.87
C TYR A 123 -19.43 23.21 -10.95
N SER A 124 -19.37 22.69 -12.17
CA SER A 124 -20.29 23.07 -13.25
C SER A 124 -21.75 22.79 -12.85
N THR A 125 -22.03 21.62 -12.27
CA THR A 125 -23.38 21.28 -11.78
C THR A 125 -23.85 22.27 -10.70
N PHE A 126 -22.98 22.62 -9.76
CA PHE A 126 -23.28 23.63 -8.74
C PHE A 126 -23.64 24.98 -9.36
N LEU A 127 -22.87 25.48 -10.33
CA LEU A 127 -23.14 26.75 -11.00
C LEU A 127 -24.45 26.76 -11.79
N ASN A 128 -24.86 25.62 -12.35
CA ASN A 128 -26.09 25.51 -13.14
C ASN A 128 -27.35 25.29 -12.28
N THR A 129 -27.19 24.84 -11.03
CA THR A 129 -28.32 24.64 -10.10
C THR A 129 -28.61 25.89 -9.27
N LEU A 130 -27.60 26.73 -9.00
CA LEU A 130 -27.80 28.00 -8.32
C LEU A 130 -28.07 29.12 -9.33
N PRO A 131 -29.17 29.88 -9.20
CA PRO A 131 -29.34 31.08 -9.99
C PRO A 131 -28.21 32.07 -9.65
N ALA A 132 -27.56 32.62 -10.67
CA ALA A 132 -26.65 33.74 -10.47
C ALA A 132 -27.41 34.84 -9.73
N SER A 133 -26.91 35.30 -8.57
CA SER A 133 -27.54 36.39 -7.82
C SER A 133 -27.40 37.69 -8.62
N LYS A 134 -28.29 37.87 -9.58
CA LYS A 134 -28.47 39.10 -10.31
C LYS A 134 -29.96 39.41 -10.20
N ASP A 135 -30.34 39.84 -9.00
CA ASP A 135 -31.54 40.59 -8.66
C ASP A 135 -31.51 40.83 -7.14
N LEU A 136 -30.67 41.77 -6.69
CA LEU A 136 -30.92 42.46 -5.42
C LEU A 136 -31.29 43.91 -5.78
N PRO A 137 -32.44 44.42 -5.26
CA PRO A 137 -32.95 45.77 -5.53
C PRO A 137 -32.08 46.87 -4.94
#